data_AF-A0A6L7WUY9-F1
#
_entry.id   AF-A0A6L7WUY9-F1
#
_cell.length_a   1.000
_cell.length_b   1.000
_cell.length_c   1.000
_cell.angle_alpha   90.00
_cell.angle_beta   90.00
_cell.angle_gamma   90.00
#
_symmetry.space_group_name_H-M   'P 1'
#
loop_
_entity.id
_entity.type
_entity.pdbx_description
1 polymer ?
#
loop_
_entity_poly.entity_id
_entity_poly.type
_entity_poly.pdbx_seq_one_letter_code
_entity_poly.pdbx_strand_id
1 'polypeptide(L)'
;MRDVPNPPADTDHPEAIEYILGHPPQKQIIRDETLGWREALPRTTPGDRADLVLVLVRRVRNNLFHGGKFSTQWFDPIRSEMLLRHSLTILRGCLEASPAVNSAYHNGEWHT
;
A
#
# COMPACT_ATOMS: atom_id res chain seq x y z
N MET A 1 24.41 6.72 -8.90
CA MET A 1 22.96 6.48 -9.08
C MET A 1 22.75 5.01 -8.78
N ARG A 2 22.15 4.64 -7.64
CA ARG A 2 22.02 3.23 -7.24
C ARG A 2 20.93 2.60 -8.09
N ASP A 3 21.23 1.47 -8.72
CA ASP A 3 20.24 0.58 -9.34
C ASP A 3 19.16 0.26 -8.30
N VAL A 4 17.98 0.83 -8.50
CA VAL A 4 16.78 0.36 -7.80
C VAL A 4 16.41 -0.92 -8.54
N PRO A 5 16.46 -2.10 -7.89
CA PRO A 5 16.06 -3.34 -8.55
C PRO A 5 14.63 -3.17 -9.06
N ASN A 6 14.43 -3.42 -10.35
CA ASN A 6 13.09 -3.56 -10.89
C ASN A 6 12.41 -4.69 -10.07
N PRO A 7 11.23 -4.49 -9.47
CA PRO A 7 10.52 -5.60 -8.85
C PRO A 7 10.35 -6.71 -9.89
N PRO A 8 10.52 -7.99 -9.49
CA PRO A 8 10.41 -9.13 -10.40
C PRO A 8 9.06 -9.09 -11.11
N ALA A 9 9.10 -9.48 -12.39
CA ALA A 9 8.04 -9.29 -13.37
C ALA A 9 6.78 -10.17 -13.17
N ASP A 10 6.69 -10.95 -12.10
CA ASP A 10 5.80 -12.13 -12.04
C ASP A 10 4.62 -12.03 -11.07
N THR A 11 4.22 -10.83 -10.63
CA THR A 11 2.97 -10.69 -9.89
C THR A 11 1.89 -10.10 -10.79
N ASP A 12 0.91 -10.92 -11.14
CA ASP A 12 -0.28 -10.46 -11.87
C ASP A 12 -1.15 -9.58 -10.96
N HIS A 13 -1.85 -8.61 -11.56
CA HIS A 13 -2.69 -7.65 -10.87
C HIS A 13 -3.75 -8.30 -9.94
N PRO A 14 -4.42 -9.42 -10.30
CA PRO A 14 -5.33 -10.13 -9.40
C PRO A 14 -4.62 -10.73 -8.18
N GLU A 15 -3.44 -11.32 -8.35
CA GLU A 15 -2.68 -11.93 -7.23
C GLU A 15 -2.27 -10.88 -6.20
N ALA A 16 -1.88 -9.69 -6.67
CA ALA A 16 -1.56 -8.58 -5.78
C ALA A 16 -2.76 -8.12 -4.95
N ILE A 17 -3.95 -8.09 -5.55
CA ILE A 17 -5.19 -7.77 -4.85
C ILE A 17 -5.48 -8.84 -3.79
N GLU A 18 -5.43 -10.13 -4.14
CA GLU A 18 -5.68 -11.20 -3.18
C GLU A 18 -4.66 -11.18 -2.03
N TYR A 19 -3.39 -10.94 -2.33
CA TYR A 19 -2.35 -10.87 -1.31
C TYR A 19 -2.65 -9.77 -0.27
N ILE A 20 -2.98 -8.56 -0.73
CA ILE A 20 -3.27 -7.42 0.17
C ILE A 20 -4.53 -7.67 1.01
N LEU A 21 -5.55 -8.33 0.45
CA LEU A 21 -6.77 -8.66 1.17
C LEU A 21 -6.56 -9.80 2.19
N GLY A 22 -5.74 -10.81 1.85
CA GLY A 22 -5.39 -11.92 2.73
C GLY A 22 -4.37 -11.53 3.82
N HIS A 23 -3.53 -10.54 3.56
CA HIS A 23 -2.47 -10.09 4.46
C HIS A 23 -2.55 -8.58 4.74
N PRO A 24 -3.65 -8.07 5.31
CA PRO A 24 -3.84 -6.63 5.45
C PRO A 24 -2.76 -5.99 6.33
N PRO A 25 -2.27 -4.79 6.00
CA PRO A 25 -1.40 -4.02 6.89
C PRO A 25 -2.13 -3.67 8.19
N GLN A 26 -1.42 -3.76 9.31
CA GLN A 26 -1.94 -3.25 10.58
C GLN A 26 -2.13 -1.74 10.51
N LYS A 27 -3.12 -1.23 11.25
CA LYS A 27 -3.38 0.19 11.40
C LYS A 27 -2.50 0.75 12.52
N GLN A 28 -1.70 1.77 12.21
CA GLN A 28 -1.02 2.58 13.21
C GLN A 28 -2.05 3.31 14.09
N ILE A 29 -1.85 3.24 15.40
CA ILE A 29 -2.68 3.90 16.42
C ILE A 29 -1.77 4.61 17.42
N ILE A 30 -2.32 5.57 18.16
CA ILE A 30 -1.67 6.10 19.36
C ILE A 30 -2.30 5.38 20.55
N ARG A 31 -1.47 4.79 21.40
CA ARG A 31 -1.86 4.12 22.63
C ARG A 31 -0.93 4.58 23.75
N ASP A 32 -1.50 5.13 24.81
CA ASP A 32 -0.74 5.57 25.99
C ASP A 32 0.44 6.50 25.60
N GLU A 33 0.16 7.49 24.74
CA GLU A 33 1.12 8.46 24.17
C GLU A 33 2.23 7.85 23.28
N THR A 34 2.22 6.54 23.08
CA THR A 34 3.15 5.82 22.22
C THR A 34 2.50 5.38 20.92
N LEU A 35 3.31 5.18 19.88
CA LEU A 35 2.85 4.56 18.64
C LEU A 35 2.63 3.07 18.87
N GLY A 36 1.43 2.60 18.49
CA GLY A 36 1.02 1.21 18.53
C GLY A 36 0.43 0.77 17.19
N TRP A 37 0.15 -0.52 17.06
CA TRP A 37 -0.40 -1.10 15.85
C TRP A 37 -1.54 -2.04 16.21
N ARG A 38 -2.58 -2.05 15.36
CA ARG A 38 -3.77 -2.86 15.57
C ARG A 38 -4.22 -3.51 14.28
N GLU A 39 -4.62 -4.77 14.40
CA GLU A 39 -5.34 -5.50 13.36
C GLU A 39 -6.77 -4.97 13.28
N ALA A 40 -7.03 -4.16 12.26
CA ALA A 40 -8.34 -3.58 12.03
C ALA A 40 -8.51 -3.29 10.55
N LEU A 41 -9.50 -3.89 9.89
CA LEU A 41 -9.83 -3.54 8.51
C LEU A 41 -10.40 -2.11 8.44
N PRO A 42 -10.21 -1.39 7.31
CA PRO A 42 -10.88 -0.12 7.09
C PRO A 42 -12.40 -0.29 7.05
N ARG A 43 -13.13 0.74 7.47
CA ARG A 43 -14.54 0.85 7.13
C ARG A 43 -14.61 1.44 5.72
N THR A 44 -15.00 0.63 4.76
CA THR A 44 -15.29 1.04 3.38
C THR A 44 -16.76 0.77 3.06
N THR A 45 -17.23 1.24 1.92
CA THR A 45 -18.56 0.87 1.41
C THR A 45 -18.64 -0.65 1.28
N PRO A 46 -19.64 -1.32 1.88
CA PRO A 46 -19.79 -2.76 1.76
C PRO A 46 -19.87 -3.20 0.29
N GLY A 47 -19.04 -4.16 -0.11
CA GLY A 47 -18.96 -4.64 -1.50
C GLY A 47 -18.02 -3.84 -2.41
N ASP A 48 -17.53 -2.67 -1.98
CA ASP A 48 -16.54 -1.91 -2.75
C ASP A 48 -15.12 -2.42 -2.47
N ARG A 49 -14.74 -3.40 -3.28
CA ARG A 49 -13.43 -4.06 -3.19
C ARG A 49 -12.29 -3.13 -3.62
N ALA A 50 -12.53 -2.22 -4.56
CA ALA A 50 -11.51 -1.30 -5.05
C ALA A 50 -11.15 -0.26 -3.98
N ASP A 51 -12.16 0.34 -3.34
CA ASP A 51 -11.94 1.28 -2.22
C ASP A 51 -11.18 0.61 -1.08
N LEU A 52 -11.58 -0.61 -0.70
CA LEU A 52 -10.88 -1.37 0.35
C LEU A 52 -9.39 -1.56 0.02
N VAL A 53 -9.07 -2.04 -1.18
CA VAL A 53 -7.69 -2.28 -1.61
C VAL A 53 -6.88 -0.98 -1.60
N LEU A 54 -7.41 0.11 -2.15
CA LEU A 54 -6.71 1.39 -2.22
C LEU A 54 -6.48 1.99 -0.82
N VAL A 55 -7.42 1.83 0.11
CA VAL A 55 -7.22 2.23 1.51
C VAL A 55 -6.15 1.38 2.20
N LEU A 56 -6.07 0.08 1.91
CA LEU A 56 -5.00 -0.78 2.43
C LEU A 56 -3.63 -0.39 1.86
N VAL A 57 -3.52 -0.12 0.56
CA VAL A 57 -2.28 0.41 -0.07
C VAL A 57 -1.84 1.71 0.59
N ARG A 58 -2.78 2.63 0.86
CA ARG A 58 -2.49 3.87 1.60
C ARG A 58 -1.90 3.62 2.99
N ARG A 59 -2.38 2.58 3.69
CA ARG A 59 -1.83 2.19 4.99
C ARG A 59 -0.42 1.61 4.88
N VAL A 60 -0.14 0.79 3.88
CA VAL A 60 1.23 0.29 3.61
C VAL A 60 2.18 1.49 3.46
N ARG A 61 1.80 2.48 2.65
CA ARG A 61 2.57 3.73 2.48
C ARG A 61 2.77 4.43 3.82
N ASN A 62 1.73 4.61 4.62
CA ASN A 62 1.85 5.31 5.90
C ASN A 62 2.76 4.56 6.88
N ASN A 63 2.65 3.23 6.91
CA ASN A 63 3.49 2.36 7.73
C ASN A 63 4.97 2.45 7.33
N LEU A 64 5.28 2.56 6.03
CA LEU A 64 6.65 2.76 5.55
C LEU A 64 7.27 4.08 6.06
N PHE A 65 6.54 5.20 5.99
CA PHE A 65 7.07 6.51 6.38
C PHE A 65 7.09 6.77 7.89
N HIS A 66 6.15 6.18 8.64
CA HIS A 66 5.94 6.49 10.05
C HIS A 66 6.20 5.31 11.00
N GLY A 67 6.33 4.08 10.49
CA GLY A 67 6.49 2.87 11.31
C GLY A 67 7.90 2.67 11.88
N GLY A 68 8.94 3.07 11.13
CA GLY A 68 10.34 2.84 11.51
C GLY A 68 11.03 3.96 12.30
N LYS A 69 10.36 5.11 12.50
CA LYS A 69 11.02 6.29 13.08
C LYS A 69 11.13 6.24 14.61
N PHE A 70 10.36 5.38 15.28
CA PHE A 70 10.23 5.40 16.75
C PHE A 70 10.07 4.03 17.45
N SER A 71 10.19 2.88 16.76
CA SER A 71 10.09 1.57 17.45
C SER A 71 11.08 0.54 16.90
N THR A 72 11.70 -0.21 17.81
CA THR A 72 12.60 -1.35 17.54
C THR A 72 11.86 -2.67 17.31
N GLN A 73 10.52 -2.68 17.45
CA GLN A 73 9.71 -3.91 17.48
C GLN A 73 8.92 -4.17 16.19
N TRP A 74 8.91 -3.24 15.23
CA TRP A 74 7.88 -3.22 14.19
C TRP A 74 8.43 -3.16 12.75
N PHE A 75 9.51 -3.86 12.48
CA PHE A 75 9.99 -4.05 11.12
C PHE A 75 10.24 -5.54 10.88
N ASP A 76 9.20 -6.25 10.44
CA ASP A 76 9.40 -7.49 9.69
C ASP A 76 9.77 -7.06 8.26
N PRO A 77 11.05 -7.16 7.86
CA PRO A 77 11.51 -6.69 6.55
C PRO A 77 10.85 -7.46 5.42
N ILE A 78 10.62 -8.77 5.60
CA ILE A 78 10.07 -9.65 4.56
C ILE A 78 8.60 -9.32 4.34
N ARG A 79 7.81 -9.24 5.41
CA ARG A 79 6.40 -8.85 5.31
C ARG A 79 6.25 -7.45 4.71
N SER A 80 7.08 -6.51 5.14
CA SER A 80 7.02 -5.13 4.64
C SER A 80 7.35 -5.05 3.16
N GLU A 81 8.37 -5.79 2.72
CA GLU A 81 8.73 -5.89 1.31
C GLU A 81 7.60 -6.46 0.46
N MET A 82 6.96 -7.55 0.90
CA MET A 82 5.85 -8.15 0.17
C MET A 82 4.66 -7.19 0.05
N LEU A 83 4.27 -6.53 1.15
CA LEU A 83 3.20 -5.53 1.13
C LEU A 83 3.49 -4.38 0.16
N LEU A 84 4.75 -3.90 0.12
CA LEU A 84 5.16 -2.83 -0.79
C LEU A 84 5.14 -3.29 -2.25
N ARG A 85 5.66 -4.49 -2.54
CA ARG A 85 5.68 -5.07 -3.89
C ARG A 85 4.27 -5.19 -4.46
N HIS A 86 3.36 -5.85 -3.73
CA HIS A 86 1.97 -6.00 -4.17
C HIS A 86 1.24 -4.64 -4.27
N SER A 87 1.53 -3.69 -3.36
CA SER A 87 0.98 -2.33 -3.45
C SER A 87 1.43 -1.61 -4.73
N LEU A 88 2.70 -1.74 -5.13
CA LEU A 88 3.21 -1.16 -6.36
C LEU A 88 2.59 -1.80 -7.60
N THR A 89 2.41 -3.14 -7.61
CA THR A 89 1.71 -3.85 -8.69
C THR A 89 0.27 -3.34 -8.86
N ILE A 90 -0.47 -3.17 -7.77
CA ILE A 90 -1.83 -2.60 -7.80
C ILE A 90 -1.82 -1.17 -8.38
N LEU A 91 -0.93 -0.30 -7.90
CA LEU A 91 -0.86 1.08 -8.39
C LEU A 91 -0.49 1.17 -9.87
N ARG A 92 0.38 0.27 -10.36
CA ARG A 92 0.69 0.15 -11.80
C ARG A 92 -0.54 -0.26 -12.61
N GLY A 93 -1.30 -1.25 -12.14
CA GLY A 93 -2.57 -1.62 -12.77
C GLY A 93 -3.57 -0.46 -12.82
N CYS A 94 -3.62 0.40 -11.79
CA CYS A 94 -4.43 1.64 -11.84
C CYS A 94 -3.97 2.61 -12.93
N LEU A 95 -2.66 2.75 -13.16
CA LEU A 95 -2.10 3.58 -14.24
C LEU A 95 -2.41 3.02 -15.63
N GLU A 96 -2.45 1.70 -15.78
CA GLU A 96 -2.78 1.04 -17.05
C GLU A 96 -4.29 1.10 -17.33
N ALA A 97 -5.12 0.97 -16.30
CA ALA A 97 -6.58 0.93 -16.43
C ALA A 97 -7.24 2.30 -16.64
N SER A 98 -6.59 3.40 -16.26
CA SER A 98 -7.17 4.75 -16.35
C SER A 98 -6.21 5.76 -16.97
N PRO A 99 -6.46 6.21 -18.22
CA PRO A 99 -5.69 7.27 -18.86
C PRO A 99 -5.66 8.56 -18.05
N ALA A 100 -6.76 8.90 -17.36
CA ALA A 100 -6.82 10.09 -16.53
C ALA A 100 -5.86 9.99 -15.32
N VAL A 101 -5.82 8.84 -14.65
CA VAL A 101 -4.88 8.58 -13.54
C VAL A 101 -3.44 8.56 -14.06
N ASN A 102 -3.21 7.95 -15.23
CA ASN A 102 -1.91 7.93 -15.90
C ASN A 102 -1.38 9.34 -16.20
N SER A 103 -2.20 10.17 -16.86
CA SER A 103 -1.87 11.56 -17.16
C SER A 103 -1.62 12.39 -15.90
N ALA A 104 -2.47 12.26 -14.87
CA ALA A 104 -2.28 12.97 -13.60
C ALA A 104 -0.94 12.59 -12.92
N TYR A 105 -0.56 11.31 -12.97
CA TYR A 105 0.69 10.82 -12.41
C TYR A 105 1.93 11.33 -13.17
N HIS A 106 1.90 11.34 -14.50
CA HIS A 106 3.06 11.71 -15.33
C HIS A 106 3.20 13.23 -15.55
N ASN A 107 2.08 13.94 -15.67
CA ASN A 107 2.07 15.34 -16.11
C ASN A 107 1.74 16.32 -14.98
N GLY A 108 1.31 15.83 -13.81
CA GLY A 108 0.87 16.68 -12.70
C GLY A 108 -0.39 17.49 -13.00
N GLU A 109 -1.15 17.11 -14.03
CA GLU A 109 -2.37 17.78 -14.47
C GLU A 109 -3.57 17.35 -13.61
N TRP A 110 -3.75 18.02 -12.49
CA TRP A 110 -4.96 17.89 -11.67
C TRP A 110 -6.05 18.77 -12.28
N HIS A 111 -7.09 18.16 -12.84
CA HIS A 111 -8.28 18.89 -13.28
C HIS A 111 -9.07 19.24 -12.01
N THR A 112 -8.93 20.48 -11.54
CA THR A 112 -9.68 21.06 -10.41
C THR A 112 -11.06 21.52 -10.82
#